data_AF-A0A0F7U4J2-F1
#
_entry.id   AF-A0A0F7U4J2-F1
#
_cell.length_a   1.000
_cell.length_b   1.000
_cell.length_c   1.000
_cell.angle_alpha   90.00
_cell.angle_beta   90.00
_cell.angle_gamma   90.00
#
_symmetry.space_group_name_H-M   'P 1'
#
loop_
_entity.id
_entity.type
_entity.pdbx_description
1 polymer ?
#
loop_
_entity_poly.entity_id
_entity_poly.type
_entity_poly.pdbx_seq_one_letter_code
_entity_poly.pdbx_strand_id
1 'polypeptide(L)'
;MRNFGRGLLLVGASLFVGAAYSVIQARHTLRHSGGHLDDFALPAKVVLLVLLAAAMCMVGGLKCTGGFRPIHVSEGKTPCWDRLHERFNFRLYATRGMCLAPLVRNFVTPPPS
;
A
#
# COMPACT_ATOMS: atom_id res chain seq x y z
N MET A 1 4.08 -0.80 10.25
CA MET A 1 3.15 0.35 10.28
C MET A 1 2.53 0.73 8.92
N ARG A 2 2.78 0.01 7.81
CA ARG A 2 2.27 0.38 6.47
C ARG A 2 0.74 0.42 6.36
N ASN A 3 0.05 -0.44 7.12
CA ASN A 3 -1.41 -0.49 7.15
C ASN A 3 -2.03 0.75 7.80
N PHE A 4 -1.36 1.34 8.80
CA PHE A 4 -1.80 2.57 9.46
C PHE A 4 -1.73 3.79 8.53
N GLY A 5 -0.67 3.91 7.73
CA GLY A 5 -0.54 4.98 6.74
C GLY A 5 -1.64 4.94 5.67
N ARG A 6 -1.98 3.73 5.20
CA ARG A 6 -3.10 3.52 4.27
C ARG A 6 -4.44 3.89 4.88
N GLY A 7 -4.71 3.47 6.12
CA GLY A 7 -5.93 3.84 6.84
C GLY A 7 -6.07 5.35 6.99
N LEU A 8 -4.99 6.03 7.38
CA LEU A 8 -4.99 7.49 7.54
C LEU A 8 -5.21 8.23 6.21
N LEU A 9 -4.63 7.73 5.12
CA LEU A 9 -4.84 8.29 3.78
C LEU A 9 -6.30 8.15 3.34
N LEU A 10 -6.92 6.99 3.56
CA LEU A 10 -8.32 6.75 3.22
C LEU A 10 -9.27 7.65 4.03
N VAL A 11 -8.99 7.86 5.31
CA VAL A 11 -9.76 8.78 6.17
C VAL A 11 -9.60 10.23 5.69
N GLY A 12 -8.39 10.66 5.34
CA GLY A 12 -8.17 12.00 4.77
C GLY A 12 -8.91 12.18 3.44
N ALA A 13 -8.89 11.18 2.57
CA ALA A 13 -9.58 11.22 1.28
C ALA A 13 -11.10 11.29 1.44
N SER A 14 -11.68 10.52 2.37
CA SER A 14 -13.14 10.58 2.63
C SER A 14 -13.57 11.92 3.21
N LEU A 15 -12.74 12.53 4.08
CA LEU A 15 -12.97 13.88 4.59
C LEU A 15 -12.94 14.94 3.47
N PHE A 16 -12.02 14.82 2.51
CA PHE A 16 -11.99 15.70 1.33
C PHE A 16 -13.28 15.60 0.50
N VAL A 17 -13.76 14.39 0.26
CA VAL A 17 -15.00 14.17 -0.49
C VAL A 17 -16.19 14.76 0.27
N GLY A 18 -16.26 14.56 1.59
CA GLY A 18 -17.30 15.15 2.43
C GLY A 18 -17.27 16.69 2.43
N ALA A 19 -16.07 17.28 2.48
CA ALA A 19 -15.89 18.72 2.37
C ALA A 19 -16.37 19.25 1.01
N ALA A 20 -15.95 18.61 -0.07
CA ALA A 20 -16.36 18.99 -1.43
C ALA A 20 -17.89 18.93 -1.59
N TYR A 21 -18.52 17.87 -1.08
CA TYR A 21 -19.98 17.74 -1.09
C TYR A 21 -20.66 18.89 -0.34
N SER A 22 -20.14 19.28 0.83
CA SER A 22 -20.70 20.39 1.61
C SER A 22 -20.61 21.74 0.87
N VAL A 23 -19.53 21.98 0.12
CA VAL A 23 -19.36 23.20 -0.70
C VAL A 23 -20.34 23.18 -1.87
N ILE A 24 -20.47 22.04 -2.55
CA ILE A 24 -21.42 21.86 -3.66
C ILE A 24 -22.83 22.13 -3.17
N GLN A 25 -23.23 21.54 -2.04
CA GLN A 25 -24.56 21.75 -1.46
C GLN A 25 -24.80 23.22 -1.10
N ALA A 26 -23.84 23.88 -0.45
CA ALA A 26 -23.95 25.31 -0.10
C ALA A 26 -24.04 26.20 -1.35
N ARG A 27 -23.35 25.83 -2.43
CA ARG A 27 -23.42 26.55 -3.71
C ARG A 27 -24.77 26.34 -4.41
N HIS A 28 -25.33 25.13 -4.35
CA HIS A 28 -26.67 24.86 -4.87
C HIS A 28 -27.74 25.63 -4.10
N THR A 29 -27.66 25.65 -2.77
CA THR A 29 -28.64 26.39 -1.95
C THR A 29 -28.62 27.88 -2.24
N LEU A 30 -27.43 28.48 -2.43
CA LEU A 30 -27.30 29.90 -2.77
C LEU A 30 -27.88 30.21 -4.16
N ARG A 31 -27.66 29.32 -5.14
CA ARG A 31 -28.26 29.46 -6.48
C ARG A 31 -29.78 29.39 -6.44
N HIS A 32 -30.34 28.47 -5.64
CA HIS A 32 -31.79 28.33 -5.51
C HIS A 32 -32.44 29.49 -4.76
N SER A 33 -31.72 30.16 -3.85
CA SER A 33 -32.21 31.36 -3.16
C SER A 33 -32.09 32.64 -4.00
N GLY A 34 -31.61 32.56 -5.25
CA GLY A 34 -31.39 33.72 -6.12
C GLY A 34 -30.20 34.59 -5.71
N GLY A 35 -29.31 34.09 -4.85
CA GLY A 35 -28.12 34.81 -4.42
C GLY A 35 -27.07 34.89 -5.52
N HIS A 36 -26.34 36.01 -5.57
CA HIS A 36 -25.19 36.13 -6.47
C HIS A 36 -24.03 35.26 -5.98
N LEU A 37 -23.33 34.62 -6.91
CA LEU A 37 -22.18 33.75 -6.61
C LEU A 37 -21.01 34.51 -5.97
N ASP A 38 -20.95 35.83 -6.16
CA ASP A 38 -19.89 36.69 -5.65
C ASP A 38 -19.96 36.89 -4.13
N ASP A 39 -21.13 36.69 -3.51
CA ASP A 39 -21.33 36.75 -2.06
C ASP A 39 -21.09 35.40 -1.36
N PHE A 40 -20.64 34.38 -2.09
CA PHE A 40 -20.43 33.05 -1.52
C PHE A 40 -19.22 33.02 -0.58
N ALA A 41 -19.47 33.22 0.71
CA ALA A 41 -18.48 33.01 1.76
C ALA A 41 -18.45 31.52 2.18
N LEU A 42 -17.27 30.88 2.10
CA LEU A 42 -17.12 29.53 2.62
C LEU A 42 -17.23 29.54 4.15
N PRO A 43 -18.02 28.63 4.76
CA PRO A 43 -18.04 28.47 6.20
C PRO A 43 -16.65 28.06 6.72
N ALA A 44 -16.17 28.73 7.78
CA ALA A 44 -14.86 28.46 8.38
C ALA A 44 -14.67 26.98 8.78
N LYS A 45 -15.76 26.30 9.17
CA LYS A 45 -15.78 24.86 9.45
C LYS A 45 -15.29 24.02 8.26
N VAL A 46 -15.70 24.37 7.05
CA VAL A 46 -15.33 23.65 5.82
C VAL A 46 -13.85 23.87 5.52
N VAL A 47 -13.37 25.11 5.68
CA VAL A 47 -11.94 25.44 5.50
C VAL A 47 -11.06 24.63 6.45
N LEU A 48 -11.43 24.57 7.73
CA LEU A 48 -10.70 23.80 8.73
C LEU A 48 -10.72 22.30 8.41
N LEU A 49 -11.87 21.78 7.95
CA LEU A 49 -12.00 20.37 7.59
C LEU A 49 -11.14 20.00 6.37
N VAL A 50 -11.03 20.89 5.37
CA VAL A 50 -10.13 20.72 4.23
C VAL A 50 -8.66 20.74 4.64
N LEU A 51 -8.26 21.66 5.52
CA LEU A 51 -6.89 21.72 6.05
C LEU A 51 -6.52 20.44 6.82
N LEU A 52 -7.45 19.93 7.64
CA LEU A 52 -7.24 18.72 8.41
C LEU A 52 -7.17 17.48 7.50
N ALA A 53 -8.04 17.41 6.48
CA ALA A 53 -8.00 16.37 5.47
C ALA A 53 -6.67 16.39 4.68
N ALA A 54 -6.18 17.58 4.31
CA ALA A 54 -4.90 17.76 3.63
C ALA A 54 -3.74 17.24 4.47
N ALA A 55 -3.68 17.64 5.75
CA ALA A 55 -2.66 17.19 6.69
C ALA A 55 -2.67 15.66 6.85
N MET A 56 -3.86 15.06 7.01
CA MET A 56 -4.01 13.60 7.13
C MET A 56 -3.58 12.86 5.86
N CYS A 57 -3.96 13.34 4.68
CA CYS A 57 -3.52 12.77 3.40
C CYS A 57 -2.00 12.84 3.23
N MET A 58 -1.38 13.96 3.61
CA MET A 58 0.07 14.16 3.48
C MET A 58 0.83 13.19 4.39
N VAL A 59 0.43 13.10 5.68
CA VAL A 59 1.04 12.18 6.64
C VAL A 59 0.78 10.72 6.27
N GLY A 60 -0.43 10.40 5.82
CA GLY A 60 -0.80 9.06 5.35
C GLY A 60 0.01 8.64 4.13
N GLY A 61 0.17 9.54 3.15
CA GLY A 61 0.97 9.35 1.95
C GLY A 61 2.44 9.05 2.27
N LEU A 62 3.07 9.90 3.09
CA LEU A 62 4.44 9.72 3.56
C LEU A 62 4.67 8.37 4.26
N LYS A 63 3.71 7.90 5.06
CA LYS A 63 3.81 6.59 5.71
C LYS A 63 3.49 5.42 4.78
N CYS A 64 2.77 5.66 3.68
CA CYS A 64 2.37 4.62 2.74
C CYS A 64 3.45 4.32 1.69
N THR A 65 4.28 5.30 1.31
CA THR A 65 5.27 5.16 0.22
C THR A 65 6.32 4.09 0.46
N GLY A 66 6.48 3.62 1.71
CA GLY A 66 7.52 2.67 2.07
C GLY A 66 8.86 3.42 2.07
N GLY A 67 9.52 3.42 3.22
CA GLY A 67 10.73 4.22 3.41
C GLY A 67 11.81 3.93 2.36
N PHE A 68 12.82 4.80 2.33
CA PHE A 68 13.97 4.65 1.45
C PHE A 68 14.59 3.25 1.60
N ARG A 69 14.80 2.59 0.45
CA ARG A 69 15.56 1.34 0.44
C ARG A 69 17.02 1.67 0.67
N PRO A 70 17.74 0.86 1.47
CA PRO A 70 19.16 1.06 1.66
C PRO A 70 19.89 0.87 0.33
N ILE A 71 20.79 1.80 0.02
CA ILE A 71 21.64 1.73 -1.18
C ILE A 71 22.70 0.64 -1.00
N HIS A 72 23.17 0.44 0.24
CA HIS A 72 24.15 -0.57 0.57
C HIS A 72 23.49 -1.83 1.11
N VAL A 73 23.88 -2.98 0.58
CA VAL A 73 23.49 -4.29 1.12
C VAL A 73 24.39 -4.55 2.33
N SER A 74 23.82 -4.67 3.52
CA SER A 74 24.58 -4.98 4.73
C SER A 74 25.41 -6.26 4.54
N GLU A 75 26.70 -6.21 4.86
CA GLU A 75 27.59 -7.38 4.89
C GLU A 75 26.91 -8.52 5.68
N GLY A 76 26.76 -9.69 5.05
CA GLY A 76 26.05 -10.85 5.61
C GLY A 76 24.62 -11.09 5.09
N LYS A 77 24.03 -10.16 4.32
CA LYS A 77 22.80 -10.42 3.52
C LYS A 77 23.09 -10.84 2.09
N THR A 78 24.36 -11.07 1.75
CA THR A 78 24.72 -11.67 0.47
C THR A 78 24.07 -13.06 0.40
N PRO A 79 23.43 -13.42 -0.73
CA PRO A 79 22.86 -14.75 -0.88
C PRO A 79 23.97 -15.80 -0.65
N CYS A 80 23.67 -16.84 0.12
CA CYS A 80 24.55 -17.99 0.26
C CYS A 80 24.97 -18.50 -1.12
N TRP A 81 26.22 -18.97 -1.26
CA TRP A 81 26.78 -19.45 -2.51
C TRP A 81 25.87 -20.46 -3.21
N ASP A 82 25.22 -21.35 -2.46
CA ASP A 82 24.28 -22.34 -3.01
C ASP A 82 23.11 -21.70 -3.78
N ARG A 83 22.56 -20.58 -3.29
CA ARG A 83 21.50 -19.85 -4.00
C ARG A 83 22.04 -19.05 -5.19
N LEU A 84 23.29 -18.59 -5.12
CA LEU A 84 23.92 -17.83 -6.20
C LEU A 84 24.33 -18.75 -7.36
N HIS A 85 24.76 -19.97 -7.03
CA HIS A 85 25.22 -20.98 -7.98
C HIS A 85 24.06 -21.68 -8.69
N GLU A 86 22.86 -21.63 -8.11
CA GLU A 86 21.65 -22.18 -8.72
C GLU A 86 21.22 -21.37 -9.95
N ARG A 87 21.73 -21.78 -11.12
CA ARG A 87 21.31 -21.19 -12.39
C ARG A 87 20.10 -21.94 -12.92
N PHE A 88 18.90 -21.39 -12.66
CA PHE A 88 17.63 -22.01 -13.08
C PHE A 88 17.57 -22.39 -14.57
N ASN A 89 18.22 -21.61 -15.45
CA ASN A 89 18.26 -21.87 -16.88
C ASN A 89 19.16 -23.05 -17.30
N PHE A 90 20.04 -23.52 -16.41
CA PHE A 90 20.98 -24.62 -16.68
C PHE A 90 20.70 -25.85 -15.81
N ARG A 91 19.49 -25.94 -15.24
CA ARG A 91 19.14 -27.07 -14.37
C ARG A 91 19.00 -28.33 -15.23
N LEU A 92 19.96 -29.23 -15.09
CA LEU A 92 19.86 -30.58 -15.61
C LEU A 92 18.94 -31.38 -14.68
N TYR A 93 17.75 -31.75 -15.17
CA TYR A 93 16.81 -32.55 -14.39
C TYR A 93 17.22 -34.03 -14.29
N ALA A 94 18.18 -34.47 -15.11
CA ALA A 94 18.83 -35.77 -15.04
C ALA A 94 19.95 -35.77 -13.97
N THR A 95 19.60 -35.51 -12.71
CA THR A 95 20.53 -35.62 -11.57
C THR A 95 20.34 -36.94 -10.83
N ARG A 96 21.30 -37.30 -9.96
CA ARG A 96 21.21 -38.46 -9.05
C ARG A 96 19.94 -38.45 -8.18
N GLY A 97 19.39 -37.27 -7.92
CA GLY A 97 18.12 -37.10 -7.22
C GLY A 97 16.93 -37.70 -7.97
N MET A 98 16.98 -37.78 -9.31
CA MET A 98 15.93 -38.40 -10.12
C MET A 98 15.88 -39.92 -9.92
N CYS A 99 17.03 -40.57 -9.74
CA CYS A 99 17.10 -42.01 -9.43
C CYS A 99 16.70 -42.30 -7.98
N LEU A 100 16.96 -41.36 -7.06
CA LEU A 100 16.61 -41.50 -5.64
C LEU A 100 15.16 -41.12 -5.34
N ALA A 101 14.55 -40.21 -6.10
CA ALA A 101 13.16 -39.79 -5.92
C ALA A 101 12.13 -40.95 -5.90
N PRO A 102 12.16 -41.92 -6.84
CA PRO A 102 11.26 -43.06 -6.78
C PRO A 102 11.59 -44.00 -5.61
N LEU A 103 12.86 -44.19 -5.24
CA LEU A 103 13.24 -44.95 -4.05
C LEU A 103 12.68 -44.30 -2.77
N VAL A 104 12.86 -43.00 -2.59
CA VAL A 104 12.36 -42.27 -1.41
C VAL A 104 10.83 -42.35 -1.35
N ARG A 105 10.12 -42.19 -2.48
CA ARG A 105 8.65 -42.35 -2.53
C ARG A 105 8.17 -43.76 -2.17
N ASN A 106 8.94 -44.78 -2.53
CA ASN A 106 8.57 -46.18 -2.30
C ASN A 106 8.98 -46.69 -0.91
N PHE A 107 10.00 -46.09 -0.28
CA PHE A 107 10.59 -46.58 0.97
C PHE A 107 10.36 -45.67 2.19
N VAL A 108 10.02 -44.39 2.00
CA VAL A 108 9.60 -43.53 3.10
C VAL A 108 8.10 -43.68 3.30
N THR A 109 7.73 -44.46 4.30
CA THR A 109 6.34 -44.54 4.76
C THR A 109 5.87 -43.13 5.15
N PRO A 110 4.66 -42.70 4.73
CA PRO A 110 4.10 -41.46 5.23
C PRO A 110 4.01 -41.54 6.77
N PRO A 111 4.30 -40.46 7.50
CA PRO A 111 4.25 -40.47 8.96
C PRO A 111 2.85 -40.90 9.42
N PRO A 112 2.74 -41.77 10.45
CA PRO A 112 1.45 -42.23 10.94
C PRO A 112 0.60 -41.04 11.41
N SER A 113 -0.68 -41.08 11.05
CA SER A 113 -1.73 -40.10 11.35
C SER A 113 -1.90 -39.83 12.83
#